data_AF-A0A962EFL7-F1
#
_entry.id   AF-A0A962EFL7-F1
#
_cell.length_a   1.000
_cell.length_b   1.000
_cell.length_c   1.000
_cell.angle_alpha   90.00
_cell.angle_beta   90.00
_cell.angle_gamma   90.00
#
_symmetry.space_group_name_H-M   'P 1'
#
loop_
_entity.id
_entity.type
_entity.pdbx_description
1 polymer ?
#
loop_
_entity_poly.entity_id
_entity_poly.type
_entity_poly.pdbx_seq_one_letter_code
_entity_poly.pdbx_strand_id
1 'polypeptide(L)'
;MVPRPTVAITEDDRDSIATNGPRALNYVLGRGLKRARGKVFAVLRGFLFLAFGSWMGWSPGALLAALVFLAVLTVLLDVLRYAFAKRPIHYCHSRQYRAMVLLDTCTQIERGRSWRRLLLPRPQPLWTLIAALVCTLVLLPATWLTLESMEIIVRKTIFEQWFLPLTMIFVTGWRLVTTAQEIIAARATTPGSVDLFLDSDDVLDTYFGIAAFSWLAFFGSSGAGYIALIVLVGRLAYRVWRWWEIRESSAVLATVVRRTHPHASGLVSKAAPTDANDWEQESTPPSQATGEFK
;
A
#
# COMPACT_ATOMS: atom_id res chain seq x y z
N MET A 1 0.84 -20.91 -10.85
CA MET A 1 0.05 -20.19 -9.82
C MET A 1 0.07 -21.04 -8.55
N VAL A 2 0.72 -20.58 -7.48
CA VAL A 2 0.63 -21.28 -6.18
C VAL A 2 -0.78 -21.02 -5.63
N PRO A 3 -1.57 -22.05 -5.29
CA PRO A 3 -2.88 -21.84 -4.67
C PRO A 3 -2.68 -21.05 -3.38
N ARG A 4 -3.37 -19.91 -3.26
CA ARG A 4 -3.31 -19.12 -2.02
C ARG A 4 -3.85 -20.00 -0.89
N PRO A 5 -3.21 -20.03 0.28
CA PRO A 5 -3.75 -20.75 1.42
C PRO A 5 -5.19 -20.32 1.68
N THR A 6 -6.07 -21.29 1.94
CA THR A 6 -7.51 -21.09 2.15
C THR A 6 -7.89 -21.49 3.57
N VAL A 7 -8.86 -20.80 4.16
CA VAL A 7 -9.41 -21.13 5.49
C VAL A 7 -10.88 -21.46 5.31
N ALA A 8 -11.36 -22.49 6.01
CA ALA A 8 -12.78 -22.82 6.06
C ALA A 8 -13.57 -21.64 6.66
N ILE A 9 -14.73 -21.34 6.07
CA ILE A 9 -15.64 -20.32 6.59
C ILE A 9 -16.43 -20.94 7.73
N THR A 10 -16.34 -20.35 8.91
CA THR A 10 -17.03 -20.81 10.12
C THR A 10 -18.39 -20.11 10.29
N GLU A 11 -19.15 -20.54 11.29
CA GLU A 11 -20.40 -19.89 11.69
C GLU A 11 -20.11 -18.50 12.28
N ASP A 12 -19.05 -18.37 13.08
CA ASP A 12 -18.55 -17.08 13.61
C ASP A 12 -18.26 -16.05 12.50
N ASP A 13 -17.76 -16.50 11.34
CA ASP A 13 -17.49 -15.63 10.19
C ASP A 13 -18.81 -15.03 9.64
N ARG A 14 -19.92 -15.78 9.69
CA ARG A 14 -21.25 -15.32 9.26
C ARG A 14 -21.84 -14.33 10.26
N ASP A 15 -21.73 -14.63 11.56
CA ASP A 15 -22.18 -13.75 12.64
C ASP A 15 -21.39 -12.43 12.66
N SER A 16 -20.10 -12.50 12.35
CA SER A 16 -19.25 -11.32 12.20
C SER A 16 -19.66 -10.45 11.02
N ILE A 17 -20.11 -11.03 9.90
CA ILE A 17 -20.66 -10.26 8.77
C ILE A 17 -21.99 -9.61 9.16
N ALA A 18 -22.87 -10.33 9.84
CA ALA A 18 -24.14 -9.77 10.29
C ALA A 18 -23.92 -8.58 11.24
N THR A 19 -22.98 -8.69 12.16
CA THR A 19 -22.70 -7.68 13.19
C THR A 19 -21.85 -6.51 12.66
N ASN A 20 -20.76 -6.80 11.96
CA ASN A 20 -19.74 -5.82 11.57
C ASN A 20 -19.79 -5.44 10.08
N GLY A 21 -20.62 -6.10 9.27
CA GLY A 21 -20.79 -5.83 7.84
C GLY A 21 -21.11 -4.36 7.51
N PRO A 22 -22.05 -3.69 8.21
CA PRO A 22 -22.35 -2.28 7.97
C PRO A 22 -21.13 -1.36 8.21
N ARG A 23 -20.35 -1.61 9.27
CA ARG A 23 -19.13 -0.86 9.60
C ARG A 23 -18.05 -1.03 8.54
N ALA A 24 -17.83 -2.28 8.09
CA ALA A 24 -16.89 -2.58 7.02
C ALA A 24 -17.31 -1.92 5.70
N LEU A 25 -18.60 -1.98 5.35
CA LEU A 25 -19.14 -1.34 4.15
C LEU A 25 -18.96 0.18 4.18
N ASN A 26 -19.28 0.85 5.29
CA ASN A 26 -19.10 2.29 5.44
C ASN A 26 -17.63 2.69 5.26
N TYR A 27 -16.69 1.94 5.88
CA TYR A 27 -15.26 2.18 5.67
C TYR A 27 -14.84 2.00 4.21
N VAL A 28 -15.27 0.93 3.55
CA VAL A 28 -14.89 0.62 2.16
C VAL A 28 -15.43 1.67 1.19
N LEU A 29 -16.70 2.07 1.33
CA LEU A 29 -17.32 3.08 0.48
C LEU A 29 -16.77 4.48 0.74
N GLY A 30 -16.57 4.86 2.00
CA GLY A 30 -16.08 6.19 2.36
C GLY A 30 -14.59 6.39 2.08
N ARG A 31 -13.75 5.37 2.33
CA ARG A 31 -12.28 5.52 2.31
C ARG A 31 -11.56 4.44 1.51
N GLY A 32 -11.96 3.18 1.65
CA GLY A 32 -11.28 2.04 1.01
C GLY A 32 -11.18 2.17 -0.52
N LEU A 33 -12.29 2.49 -1.18
CA LEU A 33 -12.33 2.71 -2.64
C LEU A 33 -11.54 3.94 -3.08
N LYS A 34 -11.67 5.05 -2.35
CA LYS A 34 -10.93 6.29 -2.61
C LYS A 34 -9.43 6.03 -2.55
N ARG A 35 -8.97 5.27 -1.55
CA ARG A 35 -7.58 4.89 -1.38
C ARG A 35 -7.09 3.94 -2.47
N ALA A 36 -7.85 2.89 -2.78
CA ALA A 36 -7.49 1.95 -3.86
C ALA A 36 -7.32 2.69 -5.20
N ARG A 37 -8.25 3.61 -5.51
CA ARG A 37 -8.15 4.51 -6.66
C ARG A 37 -6.94 5.46 -6.55
N GLY A 38 -6.67 6.00 -5.37
CA GLY A 38 -5.49 6.81 -5.10
C GLY A 38 -4.18 6.10 -5.41
N LYS A 39 -4.07 4.80 -5.06
CA LYS A 39 -2.91 3.97 -5.39
C LYS A 39 -2.75 3.77 -6.91
N VAL A 40 -3.85 3.60 -7.66
CA VAL A 40 -3.81 3.55 -9.14
C VAL A 40 -3.23 4.87 -9.69
N PHE A 41 -3.74 6.01 -9.23
CA PHE A 41 -3.22 7.31 -9.65
C PHE A 41 -1.76 7.53 -9.26
N ALA A 42 -1.33 7.04 -8.10
CA ALA A 42 0.07 7.11 -7.68
C ALA A 42 0.99 6.36 -8.65
N VAL A 43 0.60 5.16 -9.11
CA VAL A 43 1.37 4.42 -10.12
C VAL A 43 1.35 5.13 -11.48
N LEU A 44 0.20 5.67 -11.89
CA LEU A 44 0.09 6.47 -13.13
C LEU A 44 1.01 7.70 -13.12
N ARG A 45 1.17 8.37 -11.97
CA ARG A 45 2.18 9.45 -11.83
C ARG A 45 3.60 8.93 -12.04
N GLY A 46 3.88 7.69 -11.64
CA GLY A 46 5.15 7.02 -11.94
C GLY A 46 5.39 6.87 -13.45
N PHE A 47 4.36 6.52 -14.23
CA PHE A 47 4.46 6.50 -15.69
C PHE A 47 4.71 7.89 -16.27
N LEU A 48 3.98 8.90 -15.81
CA LEU A 48 4.21 10.29 -16.22
C LEU A 48 5.64 10.74 -15.90
N PHE A 49 6.17 10.32 -14.77
CA PHE A 49 7.54 10.60 -14.37
C PHE A 49 8.56 9.92 -15.29
N LEU A 50 8.36 8.64 -15.65
CA LEU A 50 9.22 7.95 -16.63
C LEU A 50 9.12 8.58 -18.02
N ALA A 51 7.91 8.95 -18.46
CA ALA A 51 7.70 9.61 -19.75
C ALA A 51 8.37 10.99 -19.78
N PHE A 52 8.24 11.76 -18.70
CA PHE A 52 8.93 13.04 -18.54
C PHE A 52 10.45 12.87 -18.56
N GLY A 53 10.99 11.92 -17.80
CA GLY A 53 12.43 11.63 -17.82
C GLY A 53 12.93 11.22 -19.20
N SER A 54 12.18 10.36 -19.90
CA SER A 54 12.50 9.95 -21.27
C SER A 54 12.48 11.13 -22.23
N TRP A 55 11.49 12.02 -22.12
CA TRP A 55 11.38 13.24 -22.92
C TRP A 55 12.54 14.22 -22.65
N MET A 56 13.00 14.31 -21.40
CA MET A 56 14.20 15.07 -21.00
C MET A 56 15.52 14.40 -21.45
N GLY A 57 15.47 13.27 -22.15
CA GLY A 57 16.64 12.55 -22.65
C GLY A 57 17.37 11.75 -21.57
N TRP A 58 16.69 11.39 -20.47
CA TRP A 58 17.32 10.57 -19.44
C TRP A 58 17.65 9.19 -19.98
N SER A 59 18.81 8.67 -19.55
CA SER A 59 19.22 7.35 -19.98
C SER A 59 18.32 6.29 -19.32
N PRO A 60 18.15 5.10 -19.93
CA PRO A 60 17.43 4.00 -19.31
C PRO A 60 17.95 3.64 -17.91
N GLY A 61 19.27 3.73 -17.69
CA GLY A 61 19.90 3.55 -16.38
C GLY A 61 19.51 4.63 -15.38
N ALA A 62 19.43 5.90 -15.82
CA ALA A 62 18.95 7.00 -14.98
C ALA A 62 17.47 6.86 -14.58
N LEU A 63 16.62 6.36 -15.49
CA LEU A 63 15.21 6.07 -15.20
C LEU A 63 15.06 4.97 -14.14
N LEU A 64 15.85 3.89 -14.27
CA LEU A 64 15.88 2.82 -13.26
C LEU A 64 16.43 3.33 -11.92
N ALA A 65 17.50 4.12 -11.93
CA ALA A 65 18.06 4.72 -10.72
C ALA A 65 17.05 5.65 -10.03
N ALA A 66 16.28 6.43 -10.80
CA ALA A 66 15.22 7.28 -10.25
C ALA A 66 14.10 6.44 -9.61
N LEU A 67 13.70 5.33 -10.22
CA LEU A 67 12.73 4.39 -9.64
C LEU A 67 13.23 3.84 -8.29
N VAL A 68 14.50 3.40 -8.23
CA VAL A 68 15.14 2.93 -7.00
C VAL A 68 15.21 4.03 -5.96
N PHE A 69 15.62 5.24 -6.34
CA PHE A 69 15.64 6.40 -5.43
C PHE A 69 14.26 6.68 -4.84
N LEU A 70 13.20 6.67 -5.65
CA LEU A 70 11.83 6.88 -5.17
C LEU A 70 11.39 5.79 -4.19
N ALA A 71 11.83 4.54 -4.41
CA ALA A 71 11.56 3.44 -3.50
C ALA A 71 12.26 3.65 -2.14
N VAL A 72 13.54 4.03 -2.15
CA VAL A 72 14.31 4.38 -0.94
C VAL A 72 13.66 5.52 -0.19
N LEU A 73 13.31 6.60 -0.90
CA LEU A 73 12.67 7.77 -0.33
C LEU A 73 11.34 7.39 0.34
N THR A 74 10.53 6.52 -0.29
CA THR A 74 9.31 5.99 0.35
C THR A 74 9.62 5.29 1.67
N VAL A 75 10.65 4.43 1.73
CA VAL A 75 11.03 3.74 2.99
C VAL A 75 11.44 4.73 4.06
N LEU A 76 12.29 5.72 3.73
CA LEU A 76 12.74 6.74 4.68
C LEU A 76 11.56 7.55 5.23
N LEU A 77 10.63 7.95 4.36
CA LEU A 77 9.42 8.66 4.77
C LEU A 77 8.50 7.78 5.62
N ASP A 78 8.42 6.48 5.34
CA ASP A 78 7.66 5.55 6.15
C ASP A 78 8.28 5.29 7.52
N VAL A 79 9.62 5.26 7.62
CA VAL A 79 10.31 5.27 8.91
C VAL A 79 9.93 6.51 9.70
N LEU A 80 9.91 7.69 9.05
CA LEU A 80 9.49 8.94 9.67
C LEU A 80 8.03 8.88 10.15
N ARG A 81 7.10 8.45 9.27
CA ARG A 81 5.68 8.25 9.63
C ARG A 81 5.54 7.32 10.82
N TYR A 82 6.23 6.19 10.80
CA TYR A 82 6.15 5.21 11.88
C TYR A 82 6.72 5.74 13.19
N ALA A 83 7.86 6.44 13.15
CA ALA A 83 8.47 7.03 14.32
C ALA A 83 7.58 8.08 15.00
N PHE A 84 6.93 8.95 14.21
CA PHE A 84 6.17 10.08 14.74
C PHE A 84 4.65 9.80 14.91
N ALA A 85 4.08 8.80 14.23
CA ALA A 85 2.65 8.55 14.22
C ALA A 85 2.29 7.04 14.31
N LYS A 86 3.07 6.28 15.09
CA LYS A 86 2.87 4.82 15.31
C LYS A 86 1.42 4.42 15.64
N ARG A 87 0.79 5.08 16.62
CA ARG A 87 -0.57 4.74 17.09
C ARG A 87 -1.63 4.89 15.97
N PRO A 88 -1.76 6.06 15.31
CA PRO A 88 -2.64 6.21 14.16
C PRO A 88 -2.43 5.16 13.07
N ILE A 89 -1.16 4.85 12.75
CA ILE A 89 -0.80 3.88 11.71
C ILE A 89 -1.31 2.47 12.06
N HIS A 90 -1.05 2.00 13.28
CA HIS A 90 -1.53 0.68 13.73
C HIS A 90 -3.05 0.57 13.69
N TYR A 91 -3.74 1.63 14.10
CA TYR A 91 -5.20 1.69 14.04
C TYR A 91 -5.70 1.60 12.58
N CYS A 92 -5.15 2.44 11.70
CA CYS A 92 -5.57 2.49 10.29
C CYS A 92 -5.36 1.15 9.59
N HIS A 93 -4.20 0.51 9.76
CA HIS A 93 -3.91 -0.81 9.20
C HIS A 93 -4.81 -1.91 9.77
N SER A 94 -5.11 -1.87 11.07
CA SER A 94 -6.05 -2.81 11.71
C SER A 94 -7.43 -2.71 11.11
N ARG A 95 -7.97 -1.48 11.03
CA ARG A 95 -9.31 -1.21 10.51
C ARG A 95 -9.43 -1.63 9.06
N GLN A 96 -8.42 -1.32 8.24
CA GLN A 96 -8.37 -1.75 6.85
C GLN A 96 -8.36 -3.29 6.75
N TYR A 97 -7.51 -3.97 7.52
CA TYR A 97 -7.42 -5.43 7.49
C TYR A 97 -8.76 -6.08 7.82
N ARG A 98 -9.42 -5.67 8.91
CA ARG A 98 -10.74 -6.20 9.32
C ARG A 98 -11.81 -5.98 8.26
N ALA A 99 -11.88 -4.77 7.68
CA ALA A 99 -12.83 -4.48 6.62
C ALA A 99 -12.59 -5.34 5.37
N MET A 100 -11.33 -5.55 5.00
CA MET A 100 -10.95 -6.38 3.85
C MET A 100 -11.21 -7.87 4.09
N VAL A 101 -11.05 -8.37 5.32
CA VAL A 101 -11.41 -9.74 5.70
C VAL A 101 -12.92 -9.95 5.52
N LEU A 102 -13.74 -9.10 6.12
CA LEU A 102 -15.21 -9.22 6.02
C LEU A 102 -15.69 -9.14 4.57
N LEU A 103 -15.08 -8.28 3.77
CA LEU A 103 -15.39 -8.11 2.36
C LEU A 103 -15.02 -9.35 1.51
N ASP A 104 -13.84 -9.97 1.74
CA ASP A 104 -13.49 -11.24 1.09
C ASP A 104 -14.43 -12.36 1.55
N THR A 105 -14.60 -12.56 2.87
CA THR A 105 -15.48 -13.61 3.43
C THR A 105 -16.89 -13.53 2.87
N CYS A 106 -17.49 -12.34 2.88
CA CYS A 106 -18.84 -12.11 2.33
C CYS A 106 -18.93 -12.48 0.84
N THR A 107 -17.92 -12.08 0.05
CA THR A 107 -17.87 -12.42 -1.38
C THR A 107 -17.77 -13.93 -1.62
N GLN A 108 -17.02 -14.65 -0.79
CA GLN A 108 -16.87 -16.10 -0.94
C GLN A 108 -18.14 -16.85 -0.52
N ILE A 109 -18.82 -16.40 0.55
CA ILE A 109 -20.12 -16.95 0.98
C ILE A 109 -21.17 -16.80 -0.12
N GLU A 110 -21.31 -15.60 -0.68
CA GLU A 110 -22.30 -15.35 -1.76
C GLU A 110 -21.96 -16.11 -3.05
N ARG A 111 -20.68 -16.45 -3.27
CA ARG A 111 -20.26 -17.34 -4.37
C ARG A 111 -20.44 -18.83 -4.05
N GLY A 112 -21.06 -19.19 -2.93
CA GLY A 112 -21.31 -20.57 -2.52
C GLY A 112 -20.05 -21.35 -2.11
N ARG A 113 -18.96 -20.66 -1.77
CA ARG A 113 -17.71 -21.32 -1.36
C ARG A 113 -17.69 -21.53 0.14
N SER A 114 -17.22 -22.70 0.55
CA SER A 114 -17.00 -23.06 1.96
C SER A 114 -15.68 -22.53 2.52
N TRP A 115 -14.90 -21.82 1.72
CA TRP A 115 -13.56 -21.36 2.06
C TRP A 115 -13.34 -19.92 1.64
N ARG A 116 -12.54 -19.21 2.42
CA ARG A 116 -12.04 -17.87 2.10
C ARG A 116 -10.53 -17.85 1.91
N ARG A 117 -10.02 -16.80 1.26
CA ARG A 117 -8.57 -16.65 1.12
C ARG A 117 -8.00 -16.36 2.51
N LEU A 118 -6.93 -17.06 2.87
CA LEU A 118 -6.12 -16.66 4.02
C LEU A 118 -5.47 -15.32 3.64
N LEU A 119 -6.08 -14.23 4.08
CA LEU A 119 -5.38 -12.97 4.17
C LEU A 119 -4.24 -13.21 5.15
N LEU A 120 -3.01 -12.88 4.73
CA LEU A 120 -1.80 -12.97 5.56
C LEU A 120 -2.11 -12.44 6.97
N PRO A 121 -1.54 -13.05 8.03
CA PRO A 121 -1.79 -12.61 9.40
C PRO A 121 -1.63 -11.10 9.49
N ARG A 122 -2.60 -10.44 10.15
CA ARG A 122 -2.74 -8.97 10.27
C ARG A 122 -1.40 -8.28 10.02
N PRO A 123 -1.17 -7.69 8.83
CA PRO A 123 0.16 -7.24 8.45
C PRO A 123 0.58 -6.20 9.47
N GLN A 124 1.55 -6.56 10.33
CA GLN A 124 2.03 -5.60 11.29
C GLN A 124 2.84 -4.58 10.49
N PRO A 125 2.47 -3.29 10.53
CA PRO A 125 3.13 -2.27 9.72
C PRO A 125 4.64 -2.21 9.99
N LEU A 126 5.05 -2.57 11.21
CA LEU A 126 6.45 -2.70 11.59
C LEU A 126 7.19 -3.76 10.77
N TRP A 127 6.64 -4.98 10.63
CA TRP A 127 7.33 -6.05 9.89
C TRP A 127 7.43 -5.74 8.41
N THR A 128 6.40 -5.13 7.82
CA THR A 128 6.47 -4.67 6.43
C THR A 128 7.53 -3.58 6.23
N LEU A 129 7.66 -2.67 7.20
CA LEU A 129 8.68 -1.63 7.17
C LEU A 129 10.09 -2.22 7.35
N ILE A 130 10.27 -3.14 8.31
CA ILE A 130 11.55 -3.83 8.52
C ILE A 130 11.94 -4.60 7.25
N ALA A 131 11.03 -5.35 6.66
CA ALA A 131 11.29 -6.08 5.42
C ALA A 131 11.69 -5.13 4.28
N ALA A 132 10.97 -4.01 4.11
CA ALA A 132 11.30 -3.01 3.10
C ALA A 132 12.63 -2.32 3.36
N LEU A 133 12.97 -2.08 4.63
CA LEU A 133 14.25 -1.49 5.04
C LEU A 133 15.40 -2.46 4.82
N VAL A 134 15.26 -3.74 5.20
CA VAL A 134 16.26 -4.78 4.90
C VAL A 134 16.44 -4.95 3.40
N CYS A 135 15.34 -5.02 2.64
CA CYS A 135 15.40 -5.07 1.18
C CYS A 135 16.12 -3.84 0.63
N THR A 136 15.85 -2.64 1.15
CA THR A 136 16.55 -1.43 0.72
C THR A 136 18.03 -1.48 1.06
N LEU A 137 18.41 -1.88 2.27
CA LEU A 137 19.81 -1.93 2.70
C LEU A 137 20.63 -3.01 2.01
N VAL A 138 20.01 -4.10 1.55
CA VAL A 138 20.70 -5.24 0.91
C VAL A 138 20.59 -5.17 -0.61
N LEU A 139 19.38 -5.02 -1.15
CA LEU A 139 19.14 -5.05 -2.59
C LEU A 139 19.61 -3.77 -3.27
N LEU A 140 19.59 -2.61 -2.61
CA LEU A 140 20.11 -1.39 -3.22
C LEU A 140 21.62 -1.48 -3.51
N PRO A 141 22.50 -1.79 -2.55
CA PRO A 141 23.92 -1.93 -2.86
C PRO A 141 24.18 -3.09 -3.84
N ALA A 142 23.46 -4.21 -3.73
CA ALA A 142 23.62 -5.32 -4.66
C ALA A 142 23.21 -4.96 -6.10
N THR A 143 22.07 -4.27 -6.29
CA THR A 143 21.61 -3.80 -7.60
C THR A 143 22.51 -2.70 -8.15
N TRP A 144 23.01 -1.81 -7.30
CA TRP A 144 23.96 -0.77 -7.70
C TRP A 144 25.28 -1.37 -8.20
N LEU A 145 25.89 -2.27 -7.41
CA LEU A 145 27.16 -2.93 -7.78
C LEU A 145 27.02 -3.77 -9.05
N THR A 146 25.90 -4.49 -9.21
CA THR A 146 25.67 -5.29 -10.42
C THR A 146 25.50 -4.41 -11.66
N LEU A 147 24.71 -3.34 -11.57
CA LEU A 147 24.50 -2.40 -12.69
C LEU A 147 25.77 -1.60 -13.05
N GLU A 148 26.61 -1.27 -12.06
CA GLU A 148 27.91 -0.63 -12.27
C GLU A 148 28.90 -1.61 -12.92
N SER A 149 28.95 -2.87 -12.47
CA SER A 149 29.83 -3.91 -13.05
C SER A 149 29.50 -4.28 -14.50
N MET A 150 28.24 -4.08 -14.91
CA MET A 150 27.78 -4.32 -16.28
C MET A 150 27.91 -3.08 -17.18
N GLU A 151 28.49 -1.98 -16.67
CA GLU A 151 28.57 -0.68 -17.35
C GLU A 151 27.20 -0.11 -17.80
N ILE A 152 26.11 -0.63 -17.23
CA ILE A 152 24.74 -0.19 -17.51
C ILE A 152 24.47 1.15 -16.82
N ILE A 153 25.00 1.30 -15.60
CA ILE A 153 25.01 2.55 -14.85
C ILE A 153 26.45 3.05 -14.80
N VAL A 154 26.75 4.03 -15.65
CA VAL A 154 28.00 4.81 -15.52
C VAL A 154 27.69 6.02 -14.65
N ARG A 155 28.33 6.12 -13.47
CA ARG A 155 28.11 7.25 -12.54
C ARG A 155 28.18 8.60 -13.25
N LYS A 156 29.13 8.72 -14.16
CA LYS A 156 29.35 9.93 -14.95
C LYS A 156 28.10 10.35 -15.75
N THR A 157 27.47 9.44 -16.48
CA THR A 157 26.27 9.77 -17.29
C THR A 157 25.04 10.08 -16.44
N ILE A 158 24.93 9.55 -15.22
CA ILE A 158 23.82 9.91 -14.31
C ILE A 158 23.99 11.33 -13.78
N PHE A 159 25.20 11.72 -13.37
CA PHE A 159 25.45 13.06 -12.83
C PHE A 159 25.66 14.14 -13.89
N GLU A 160 26.02 13.77 -15.13
CA GLU A 160 26.04 14.68 -16.28
C GLU A 160 24.63 15.17 -16.65
N GLN A 161 23.57 14.43 -16.28
CA GLN A 161 22.18 14.84 -16.45
C GLN A 161 21.73 15.75 -15.30
N TRP A 162 22.18 17.01 -15.29
CA TRP A 162 21.95 17.95 -14.18
C TRP A 162 20.48 18.11 -13.73
N PHE A 163 19.52 17.89 -14.63
CA PHE A 163 18.09 17.92 -14.30
C PHE A 163 17.64 16.75 -13.43
N LEU A 164 18.29 15.58 -13.51
CA LEU A 164 17.95 14.42 -12.69
C LEU A 164 18.13 14.70 -11.19
N PRO A 165 19.32 15.10 -10.67
CA PRO A 165 19.48 15.38 -9.25
C PRO A 165 18.59 16.55 -8.80
N LEU A 166 18.37 17.57 -9.64
CA LEU A 166 17.47 18.68 -9.30
C LEU A 166 16.02 18.22 -9.13
N THR A 167 15.51 17.38 -10.04
CA THR A 167 14.17 16.80 -9.90
C THR A 167 14.07 15.88 -8.67
N MET A 168 15.11 15.10 -8.38
CA MET A 168 15.15 14.25 -7.17
C MET A 168 15.11 15.08 -5.88
N ILE A 169 15.84 16.20 -5.81
CA ILE A 169 15.81 17.12 -4.67
C ILE A 169 14.41 17.72 -4.52
N PHE A 170 13.80 18.20 -5.61
CA PHE A 170 12.47 18.78 -5.58
C PHE A 170 11.41 17.76 -5.12
N VAL A 171 11.44 16.55 -5.67
CA VAL A 171 10.54 15.46 -5.28
C VAL A 171 10.75 15.09 -3.81
N THR A 172 11.99 15.04 -3.35
CA THR A 172 12.32 14.77 -1.93
C THR A 172 11.73 15.83 -1.01
N GLY A 173 11.98 17.11 -1.29
CA GLY A 173 11.45 18.21 -0.51
C GLY A 173 9.92 18.22 -0.47
N TRP A 174 9.28 18.06 -1.63
CA TRP A 174 7.81 17.99 -1.73
C TRP A 174 7.23 16.81 -0.94
N ARG A 175 7.81 15.61 -1.09
CA ARG A 175 7.32 14.42 -0.37
C ARG A 175 7.57 14.53 1.14
N LEU A 176 8.64 15.18 1.56
CA LEU A 176 8.93 15.42 2.98
C LEU A 176 7.92 16.40 3.60
N VAL A 177 7.62 17.51 2.91
CA VAL A 177 6.60 18.47 3.36
C VAL A 177 5.22 17.82 3.47
N THR A 178 4.79 17.09 2.44
CA THR A 178 3.49 16.40 2.44
C THR A 178 3.43 15.33 3.54
N THR A 179 4.49 14.55 3.73
CA THR A 179 4.58 13.56 4.81
C THR A 179 4.53 14.23 6.19
N ALA A 180 5.21 15.36 6.37
CA ALA A 180 5.16 16.10 7.63
C ALA A 180 3.75 16.63 7.91
N GLN A 181 3.05 17.16 6.90
CA GLN A 181 1.65 17.59 7.02
C GLN A 181 0.72 16.43 7.39
N GLU A 182 0.88 15.26 6.75
CA GLU A 182 0.13 14.03 7.08
C GLU A 182 0.35 13.60 8.53
N ILE A 183 1.60 13.60 9.01
CA ILE A 183 1.95 13.27 10.39
C ILE A 183 1.33 14.27 11.36
N ILE A 184 1.44 15.57 11.09
CA ILE A 184 0.87 16.62 11.95
C ILE A 184 -0.65 16.46 12.03
N ALA A 185 -1.33 16.29 10.89
CA ALA A 185 -2.77 16.11 10.83
C ALA A 185 -3.22 14.85 11.59
N ALA A 186 -2.52 13.72 11.41
CA ALA A 186 -2.83 12.47 12.09
C ALA A 186 -2.58 12.52 13.60
N ARG A 187 -1.62 13.34 14.06
CA ARG A 187 -1.35 13.55 15.50
C ARG A 187 -2.31 14.53 16.15
N ALA A 188 -2.77 15.54 15.40
CA ALA A 188 -3.69 16.55 15.90
C ALA A 188 -5.15 16.06 16.01
N THR A 189 -5.45 14.87 15.50
CA THR A 189 -6.80 14.33 15.41
C THR A 189 -6.91 12.97 16.09
N THR A 190 -8.13 12.52 16.39
CA THR A 190 -8.36 11.21 17.01
C THR A 190 -7.94 10.08 16.06
N PRO A 191 -7.41 8.95 16.57
CA PRO A 191 -7.02 7.83 15.72
C PRO A 191 -8.15 7.40 14.77
N GLY A 192 -7.84 7.27 13.48
CA GLY A 192 -8.82 6.84 12.49
C GLY A 192 -9.74 7.93 11.94
N SER A 193 -9.62 9.18 12.40
CA SER A 193 -10.25 10.33 11.73
C SER A 193 -9.52 10.67 10.43
N VAL A 194 -8.19 10.66 10.44
CA VAL A 194 -7.31 10.81 9.28
C VAL A 194 -6.64 9.48 8.96
N ASP A 195 -6.65 9.10 7.68
CA ASP A 195 -6.03 7.89 7.19
C ASP A 195 -4.51 8.10 7.03
N LEU A 196 -3.72 7.42 7.86
CA LEU A 196 -2.25 7.39 7.74
C LEU A 196 -1.77 5.95 7.60
N PHE A 197 -1.09 5.67 6.50
CA PHE A 197 -0.61 4.34 6.16
C PHE A 197 0.87 4.35 5.80
N LEU A 198 1.46 3.15 5.80
CA LEU A 198 2.79 2.93 5.24
C LEU A 198 2.61 2.49 3.79
N ASP A 199 3.45 3.04 2.91
CA ASP A 199 3.52 2.71 1.49
C ASP A 199 4.70 1.75 1.19
N SER A 200 5.30 1.16 2.23
CA SER A 200 6.41 0.22 2.14
C SER A 200 6.05 -1.07 1.38
N ASP A 201 4.74 -1.38 1.25
CA ASP A 201 4.26 -2.46 0.38
C ASP A 201 4.64 -2.22 -1.10
N ASP A 202 4.50 -0.97 -1.55
CA ASP A 202 4.84 -0.56 -2.91
C ASP A 202 6.36 -0.66 -3.21
N VAL A 203 7.19 -0.56 -2.17
CA VAL A 203 8.65 -0.71 -2.27
C VAL A 203 9.05 -2.16 -2.47
N LEU A 204 8.44 -3.08 -1.72
CA LEU A 204 8.69 -4.52 -1.86
C LEU A 204 8.32 -5.01 -3.26
N ASP A 205 7.16 -4.58 -3.80
CA ASP A 205 6.76 -4.91 -5.17
C ASP A 205 7.78 -4.41 -6.19
N THR A 206 8.36 -3.23 -5.96
CA THR A 206 9.36 -2.63 -6.84
C THR A 206 10.66 -3.43 -6.82
N TYR A 207 11.21 -3.73 -5.64
CA TYR A 207 12.44 -4.51 -5.54
C TYR A 207 12.27 -5.95 -6.03
N PHE A 208 11.15 -6.60 -5.71
CA PHE A 208 10.87 -7.94 -6.23
C PHE A 208 10.78 -7.92 -7.75
N GLY A 209 10.12 -6.93 -8.33
CA GLY A 209 10.05 -6.75 -9.77
C GLY A 209 11.44 -6.54 -10.39
N ILE A 210 12.26 -5.63 -9.84
CA ILE A 210 13.63 -5.40 -10.31
C ILE A 210 14.45 -6.69 -10.25
N ALA A 211 14.39 -7.43 -9.13
CA ALA A 211 15.11 -8.68 -8.97
C ALA A 211 14.62 -9.75 -9.97
N ALA A 212 13.31 -9.91 -10.13
CA ALA A 212 12.71 -10.89 -11.04
C ALA A 212 13.04 -10.62 -12.52
N PHE A 213 13.19 -9.35 -12.90
CA PHE A 213 13.51 -8.94 -14.26
C PHE A 213 14.98 -8.54 -14.45
N SER A 214 15.84 -8.77 -13.45
CA SER A 214 17.26 -8.42 -13.49
C SER A 214 18.02 -9.08 -14.65
N TRP A 215 17.58 -10.25 -15.12
CA TRP A 215 18.11 -10.91 -16.31
C TRP A 215 17.96 -10.08 -17.59
N LEU A 216 17.03 -9.12 -17.66
CA LEU A 216 16.93 -8.20 -18.80
C LEU A 216 18.15 -7.29 -18.93
N ALA A 217 18.98 -7.16 -17.88
CA ALA A 217 20.26 -6.47 -17.94
C ALA A 217 21.21 -7.06 -19.00
N PHE A 218 21.04 -8.33 -19.39
CA PHE A 218 21.82 -8.94 -20.49
C PHE A 218 21.56 -8.30 -21.87
N PHE A 219 20.48 -7.52 -22.03
CA PHE A 219 20.20 -6.73 -23.24
C PHE A 219 20.83 -5.32 -23.21
N GLY A 220 21.80 -5.11 -22.34
CA GLY A 220 22.54 -3.85 -22.21
C GLY A 220 21.70 -2.71 -21.61
N SER A 221 22.04 -1.47 -21.96
CA SER A 221 21.41 -0.27 -21.38
C SER A 221 19.90 -0.21 -21.57
N SER A 222 19.39 -0.67 -22.72
CA SER A 222 17.95 -0.73 -23.01
C SER A 222 17.18 -1.62 -22.01
N GLY A 223 17.83 -2.67 -21.50
CA GLY A 223 17.28 -3.60 -20.51
C GLY A 223 16.83 -2.90 -19.22
N ALA A 224 17.58 -1.89 -18.75
CA ALA A 224 17.23 -1.13 -17.55
C ALA A 224 15.90 -0.36 -17.71
N GLY A 225 15.65 0.19 -18.90
CA GLY A 225 14.40 0.88 -19.22
C GLY A 225 13.21 -0.09 -19.25
N TYR A 226 13.40 -1.28 -19.84
CA TYR A 226 12.39 -2.33 -19.85
C TYR A 226 12.05 -2.83 -18.45
N ILE A 227 13.04 -3.01 -17.58
CA ILE A 227 12.81 -3.37 -16.17
C ILE A 227 11.91 -2.32 -15.51
N ALA A 228 12.27 -1.04 -15.59
CA ALA A 228 11.47 0.03 -14.99
C ALA A 228 10.03 0.05 -15.52
N LEU A 229 9.86 -0.10 -16.85
CA LEU A 229 8.55 -0.13 -17.48
C LEU A 229 7.72 -1.35 -17.04
N ILE A 230 8.27 -2.55 -17.11
CA ILE A 230 7.57 -3.80 -16.75
C ILE A 230 7.15 -3.78 -15.28
N VAL A 231 8.02 -3.29 -14.39
CA VAL A 231 7.70 -3.14 -12.96
C VAL A 231 6.50 -2.20 -12.77
N LEU A 232 6.48 -1.04 -13.43
CA LEU A 232 5.34 -0.13 -13.34
C LEU A 232 4.07 -0.71 -13.95
N VAL A 233 4.16 -1.40 -15.09
CA VAL A 233 3.00 -2.05 -15.75
C VAL A 233 2.42 -3.14 -14.85
N GLY A 234 3.26 -4.02 -14.30
CA GLY A 234 2.83 -5.06 -13.37
C GLY A 234 2.16 -4.47 -12.13
N ARG A 235 2.75 -3.42 -11.55
CA ARG A 235 2.16 -2.70 -10.41
C ARG A 235 0.83 -2.07 -10.78
N LEU A 236 0.72 -1.41 -11.93
CA LEU A 236 -0.53 -0.79 -12.38
C LEU A 236 -1.62 -1.84 -12.58
N ALA A 237 -1.30 -2.93 -13.28
CA ALA A 237 -2.22 -4.04 -13.49
C ALA A 237 -2.73 -4.60 -12.15
N TYR A 238 -1.83 -4.83 -11.19
CA TYR A 238 -2.20 -5.28 -9.85
C TYR A 238 -3.08 -4.27 -9.11
N ARG A 239 -2.73 -2.98 -9.10
CA ARG A 239 -3.50 -1.93 -8.41
C ARG A 239 -4.89 -1.72 -9.04
N VAL A 240 -4.99 -1.77 -10.37
CA VAL A 240 -6.26 -1.71 -11.10
C VAL A 240 -7.12 -2.93 -10.78
N TRP A 241 -6.55 -4.13 -10.82
CA TRP A 241 -7.25 -5.35 -10.45
C TRP A 241 -7.76 -5.31 -9.00
N ARG A 242 -6.92 -4.87 -8.04
CA ARG A 242 -7.33 -4.73 -6.64
C ARG A 242 -8.42 -3.68 -6.44
N TRP A 243 -8.34 -2.56 -7.14
CA TRP A 243 -9.39 -1.54 -7.11
C TRP A 243 -10.71 -2.09 -7.65
N TRP A 244 -10.67 -2.81 -8.77
CA TRP A 244 -11.83 -3.47 -9.34
C TRP A 244 -12.43 -4.52 -8.39
N GLU A 245 -11.60 -5.38 -7.81
CA GLU A 245 -12.02 -6.41 -6.86
C GLU A 245 -12.71 -5.79 -5.62
N ILE A 246 -12.13 -4.74 -5.04
CA ILE A 246 -12.75 -4.04 -3.90
C ILE A 246 -14.12 -3.46 -4.30
N ARG A 247 -14.23 -2.88 -5.50
CA ARG A 247 -15.49 -2.32 -6.01
C ARG A 247 -16.56 -3.39 -6.15
N GLU A 248 -16.26 -4.50 -6.81
CA GLU A 248 -17.22 -5.60 -7.00
C GLU A 248 -17.63 -6.21 -5.66
N SER A 249 -16.68 -6.56 -4.81
CA SER A 249 -16.94 -7.15 -3.49
C SER A 249 -17.69 -6.20 -2.55
N SER A 250 -17.49 -4.88 -2.65
CA SER A 250 -18.27 -3.91 -1.88
C SER A 250 -19.75 -3.88 -2.26
N ALA A 251 -20.07 -4.12 -3.55
CA ALA A 251 -21.44 -4.20 -4.02
C ALA A 251 -22.15 -5.47 -3.50
N VAL A 252 -21.40 -6.58 -3.41
CA VAL A 252 -21.89 -7.82 -2.78
C VAL A 252 -22.19 -7.58 -1.30
N LEU A 253 -21.24 -7.01 -0.55
CA LEU A 253 -21.43 -6.71 0.86
C LEU A 253 -22.61 -5.74 1.09
N ALA A 254 -22.80 -4.75 0.22
CA ALA A 254 -23.96 -3.86 0.29
C ALA A 254 -25.29 -4.60 0.15
N THR A 255 -25.35 -5.60 -0.74
CA THR A 255 -26.54 -6.44 -0.92
C THR A 255 -26.83 -7.27 0.34
N VAL A 256 -25.80 -7.90 0.91
CA VAL A 256 -25.93 -8.70 2.14
C VAL A 256 -26.36 -7.85 3.32
N VAL A 257 -25.72 -6.70 3.54
CA VAL A 257 -26.08 -5.77 4.62
C VAL A 257 -27.53 -5.29 4.50
N ARG A 258 -28.03 -5.03 3.30
CA ARG A 258 -29.44 -4.65 3.08
C ARG A 258 -30.41 -5.78 3.41
N ARG A 259 -30.04 -7.04 3.15
CA ARG A 259 -30.86 -8.21 3.50
C ARG A 259 -30.89 -8.44 5.02
N THR A 260 -29.76 -8.32 5.69
CA THR A 260 -29.66 -8.55 7.14
C THR A 260 -30.15 -7.38 7.98
N HIS A 261 -30.09 -6.15 7.45
CA HIS A 261 -30.51 -4.92 8.14
C HIS A 261 -31.48 -4.10 7.26
N PRO A 262 -32.71 -4.59 7.01
CA PRO A 262 -33.67 -3.95 6.09
C PRO A 262 -34.10 -2.55 6.55
N HIS A 263 -34.06 -2.26 7.85
CA HIS A 263 -34.40 -0.95 8.43
C HIS A 263 -33.19 0.00 8.57
N ALA A 264 -31.98 -0.44 8.27
CA ALA A 264 -30.78 0.40 8.30
C ALA A 264 -30.63 1.29 7.04
N SER A 265 -31.67 1.41 6.22
CA SER A 265 -31.70 2.21 4.99
C SER A 265 -31.29 3.69 5.21
N GLY A 266 -31.47 4.22 6.43
CA GLY A 266 -30.99 5.55 6.84
C GLY A 266 -29.53 5.64 7.33
N LEU A 267 -28.92 4.52 7.74
CA LEU A 267 -27.51 4.46 8.20
C LEU A 267 -26.51 4.30 7.04
N VAL A 268 -27.00 3.87 5.87
CA VAL A 268 -26.19 3.81 4.64
C VAL A 268 -26.11 5.19 3.96
N SER A 269 -27.05 6.10 4.25
CA SER A 269 -27.10 7.46 3.67
C SER A 269 -26.54 8.56 4.60
N LYS A 270 -26.65 8.39 5.92
CA LYS A 270 -25.92 9.21 6.89
C LYS A 270 -24.73 8.38 7.37
N ALA A 271 -23.53 8.78 6.96
CA ALA A 271 -22.28 8.27 7.51
C ALA A 271 -22.44 8.12 9.02
N ALA A 272 -22.58 6.88 9.51
CA ALA A 272 -22.58 6.61 10.94
C ALA A 272 -21.36 7.34 11.52
N PRO A 273 -21.50 8.09 12.63
CA PRO A 273 -20.41 8.86 13.18
C PRO A 273 -19.21 7.93 13.27
N THR A 274 -18.15 8.31 12.57
CA THR A 274 -16.84 7.68 12.65
C THR A 274 -16.28 7.98 14.04
N ASP A 275 -16.89 7.40 15.07
CA ASP A 275 -16.31 7.41 16.40
C ASP A 275 -15.07 6.54 16.32
N ALA A 276 -13.91 7.17 16.58
CA ALA A 276 -12.62 6.52 16.67
C ALA A 276 -12.65 5.28 17.58
N ASN A 277 -13.56 5.28 18.56
CA ASN A 277 -13.74 4.27 19.60
C ASN A 277 -14.29 2.92 19.11
N ASP A 278 -14.87 2.83 17.90
CA ASP A 278 -15.72 1.70 17.51
C ASP A 278 -14.96 0.38 17.24
N TRP A 279 -13.62 0.45 17.10
CA TRP A 279 -12.72 -0.71 16.99
C TRP A 279 -11.60 -0.71 18.04
N GLU A 280 -11.59 0.27 18.96
CA GLU A 280 -10.49 0.45 19.93
C GLU A 280 -10.43 -0.66 20.96
N GLN A 281 -11.58 -1.12 21.47
CA GLN A 281 -11.66 -2.08 22.57
C GLN A 281 -11.03 -3.45 22.27
N GLU A 282 -10.86 -3.80 20.99
CA GLU A 282 -10.41 -5.14 20.57
C GLU A 282 -9.03 -5.12 19.91
N SER A 283 -8.36 -3.97 19.85
CA SER A 283 -7.09 -3.80 19.14
C SER A 283 -5.87 -3.62 20.05
N THR A 284 -6.09 -3.46 21.35
CA THR A 284 -5.06 -3.37 22.38
C THR A 284 -4.47 -4.76 22.65
N PRO A 285 -3.16 -4.99 22.46
CA PRO A 285 -2.53 -6.19 23.00
C PRO A 285 -2.66 -6.18 24.54
N PRO A 286 -2.84 -7.34 25.20
CA PRO A 286 -3.04 -7.43 26.65
C PRO A 286 -1.89 -6.79 27.46
N SER A 287 -0.72 -6.58 26.85
CA SER A 287 0.43 -5.92 27.49
C SER A 287 0.37 -4.38 27.57
N GLN A 288 -0.71 -3.74 27.11
CA GLN A 288 -0.89 -2.27 27.21
C GLN A 288 -2.12 -1.85 28.03
N ALA A 289 -2.81 -2.81 28.66
CA ALA A 289 -3.97 -2.54 29.52
C ALA A 289 -3.60 -2.20 30.99
N THR A 290 -2.33 -2.32 31.36
CA THR A 290 -1.76 -1.78 32.60
C THR A 290 -0.96 -0.55 32.21
N GLY A 291 -1.43 0.69 32.38
CA GLY A 291 -1.83 1.24 33.67
C GLY A 291 -0.59 1.87 34.31
N GLU A 292 -0.29 3.13 33.96
CA GLU A 292 0.33 4.10 34.85
C GLU A 292 0.16 5.50 34.23
N PHE A 293 -0.86 6.21 34.71
CA PHE A 293 -0.93 7.66 34.62
C PHE A 293 0.07 8.22 35.64
N LYS A 294 0.97 9.08 35.18
CA LYS A 294 1.58 10.15 35.98
C LYS A 294 1.37 11.46 35.25
#